data_AF-A0A7Y6CFU7-F1
#
_entry.id   AF-A0A7Y6CFU7-F1
#
_cell.length_a   1.000
_cell.length_b   1.000
_cell.length_c   1.000
_cell.angle_alpha   90.00
_cell.angle_beta   90.00
_cell.angle_gamma   90.00
#
_symmetry.space_group_name_H-M   'P 1'
#
loop_
_entity.id
_entity.type
_entity.pdbx_description
1 polymer ?
#
loop_
_entity_poly.entity_id
_entity_poly.type
_entity_poly.pdbx_seq_one_letter_code
_entity_poly.pdbx_strand_id
1 'polypeptide(L)'
;MTFFLCKTCGTQYPPSDRPPPACPICEDPRQYIPHDEGQVWLAWEDVLEGHEAEIRDDNGILGIGCTPSLAIGQRALLVKSSAGNVLWDCIPYLDEEITKRVGAEGGLAAIAISHPH
;
A
#
# COMPACT_ATOMS: atom_id res chain seq x y z
N MET A 1 -10.60 -1.51 18.33
CA MET A 1 -9.36 -0.89 17.83
C MET A 1 -9.21 -1.22 16.36
N THR A 2 -8.96 -0.20 15.56
CA THR A 2 -8.98 -0.20 14.09
C THR A 2 -7.65 0.32 13.59
N PHE A 3 -7.12 -0.26 12.52
CA PHE A 3 -6.01 0.34 11.79
C PHE A 3 -6.54 1.46 10.91
N PHE A 4 -5.97 2.66 11.05
CA PHE A 4 -6.33 3.81 10.23
C PHE A 4 -5.24 4.07 9.19
N LEU A 5 -5.66 4.31 7.96
CA LEU A 5 -4.80 4.70 6.84
C LEU A 5 -5.06 6.16 6.50
N CYS A 6 -3.99 6.92 6.24
CA CYS A 6 -4.17 8.23 5.64
C CYS A 6 -4.65 8.04 4.19
N LYS A 7 -5.84 8.59 3.85
CA LYS A 7 -6.43 8.51 2.49
C LYS A 7 -5.46 9.02 1.42
N THR A 8 -4.63 9.99 1.76
CA THR A 8 -3.75 10.69 0.81
C THR A 8 -2.47 9.93 0.49
N CYS A 9 -1.68 9.54 1.51
CA CYS A 9 -0.41 8.83 1.29
C CYS A 9 -0.49 7.32 1.44
N GLY A 10 -1.56 6.79 2.05
CA GLY A 10 -1.74 5.35 2.28
C GLY A 10 -1.02 4.81 3.53
N THR A 11 -0.24 5.63 4.25
CA THR A 11 0.44 5.18 5.48
C THR A 11 -0.57 4.68 6.52
N GLN A 12 -0.36 3.46 7.00
CA GLN A 12 -1.13 2.85 8.09
C GLN A 12 -0.50 3.18 9.45
N TYR A 13 -1.33 3.44 10.44
CA TYR A 13 -0.91 3.73 11.82
C TYR A 13 -1.30 2.60 12.79
N PRO A 14 -0.64 2.50 13.96
CA PRO A 14 -0.99 1.52 14.99
C PRO A 14 -2.49 1.56 15.35
N PRO A 15 -3.06 0.42 15.77
CA PRO A 15 -4.49 0.31 15.96
C PRO A 15 -4.96 1.16 17.14
N SER A 16 -6.07 1.86 16.95
CA SER A 16 -6.65 2.79 17.94
C SER A 16 -8.17 2.82 17.85
N ASP A 17 -8.85 3.45 18.83
CA ASP A 17 -10.31 3.61 18.78
C ASP A 17 -10.76 4.85 17.98
N ARG A 18 -9.80 5.72 17.62
CA ARG A 18 -10.00 6.92 16.82
C ARG A 18 -8.79 7.16 15.91
N PRO A 19 -8.96 7.77 14.73
CA PRO A 19 -7.82 8.10 13.87
C PRO A 19 -6.81 9.00 14.59
N PRO A 20 -5.52 8.95 14.21
CA PRO A 20 -4.52 9.84 14.78
C PRO A 20 -4.83 11.30 14.40
N PRO A 21 -4.38 12.28 15.22
CA PRO A 21 -4.75 13.68 15.03
C PRO A 21 -4.19 14.29 13.74
N ALA A 22 -3.08 13.74 13.25
CA ALA A 22 -2.45 14.11 12.00
C ALA A 22 -1.58 12.95 11.48
N CYS A 23 -1.33 12.96 10.18
CA CYS A 23 -0.41 12.11 9.43
C CYS A 23 0.93 12.86 9.31
N PRO A 24 1.99 12.46 10.05
CA PRO A 24 3.28 13.15 9.99
C PRO A 24 3.91 13.15 8.59
N ILE A 25 3.60 12.14 7.76
CA ILE A 25 4.03 12.10 6.36
C ILE A 25 3.41 13.25 5.59
N CYS A 26 2.10 13.46 5.72
CA CYS A 26 1.39 14.54 5.02
C CYS A 26 1.60 15.93 5.66
N GLU A 27 2.11 16.02 6.89
CA GLU A 27 2.57 17.29 7.46
C GLU A 27 3.90 17.77 6.86
N ASP A 28 4.64 16.89 6.16
CA ASP A 28 5.80 17.30 5.38
C ASP A 28 5.34 18.21 4.23
N PRO A 29 5.90 19.43 4.08
CA PRO A 29 5.48 20.39 3.04
C PRO A 29 5.71 19.89 1.61
N ARG A 30 6.46 18.80 1.42
CA ARG A 30 6.64 18.13 0.13
C ARG A 30 5.44 17.25 -0.25
N GLN A 31 4.55 16.96 0.69
CA GLN A 31 3.33 16.19 0.44
C GLN A 31 2.16 17.10 0.09
N TYR A 32 1.32 16.61 -0.82
CA TYR A 32 0.07 17.26 -1.18
C TYR A 32 -1.02 16.87 -0.19
N ILE A 33 -1.83 17.84 0.26
CA ILE A 33 -3.11 17.61 0.93
C ILE A 33 -4.18 18.44 0.21
N PRO A 34 -5.35 17.88 -0.11
CA PRO A 34 -6.49 18.66 -0.60
C PRO A 34 -6.85 19.79 0.39
N HIS A 35 -6.85 21.03 -0.09
CA HIS A 35 -7.04 22.21 0.78
C HIS A 35 -8.46 22.30 1.37
N ASP A 36 -9.44 21.66 0.74
CA ASP A 36 -10.85 21.65 1.12
C ASP A 36 -11.22 20.53 2.10
N GLU A 37 -10.68 19.31 1.93
CA GLU A 37 -10.92 18.16 2.82
C GLU A 37 -9.93 18.10 3.99
N GLY A 38 -8.70 18.62 3.84
CA GLY A 38 -7.62 18.37 4.79
C GLY A 38 -7.20 16.89 4.81
N GLN A 39 -6.70 16.42 5.95
CA GLN A 39 -6.32 15.02 6.12
C GLN A 39 -7.53 14.15 6.44
N VAL A 40 -7.70 13.09 5.66
CA VAL A 40 -8.80 12.13 5.81
C VAL A 40 -8.26 10.75 6.14
N TRP A 41 -9.01 10.01 6.95
CA TRP A 41 -8.66 8.69 7.45
C TRP A 41 -9.61 7.64 6.90
N LEU A 42 -9.07 6.49 6.51
CA LEU A 42 -9.81 5.30 6.13
C LEU A 42 -9.62 4.23 7.21
N ALA A 43 -10.70 3.58 7.64
CA ALA A 43 -10.60 2.37 8.44
C ALA A 43 -10.15 1.22 7.54
N TRP A 44 -9.30 0.34 8.05
CA TRP A 44 -8.78 -0.79 7.26
C TRP A 44 -9.88 -1.73 6.78
N GLU A 45 -10.94 -1.91 7.57
CA GLU A 45 -12.08 -2.74 7.21
C GLU A 45 -12.81 -2.17 5.98
N ASP A 46 -13.00 -0.84 5.93
CA ASP A 46 -13.59 -0.16 4.76
C ASP A 46 -12.71 -0.29 3.51
N VAL A 47 -11.37 -0.27 3.70
CA VAL A 47 -10.42 -0.49 2.61
C VAL A 47 -10.56 -1.90 2.05
N LEU A 48 -10.65 -2.92 2.92
CA LEU A 48 -10.85 -4.31 2.50
C LEU A 48 -12.21 -4.58 1.84
N GLU A 49 -13.27 -3.87 2.25
CA GLU A 49 -14.59 -4.01 1.64
C GLU A 49 -14.68 -3.31 0.27
N GLY A 50 -13.98 -2.18 0.13
CA GLY A 50 -14.08 -1.32 -1.05
C GLY A 50 -13.04 -1.56 -2.15
N HIS A 51 -12.05 -2.44 -1.93
CA HIS A 51 -10.93 -2.66 -2.85
C HIS A 51 -10.70 -4.15 -3.05
N GLU A 52 -10.12 -4.50 -4.20
CA GLU A 52 -9.69 -5.86 -4.53
C GLU A 52 -8.26 -5.86 -5.08
N ALA A 53 -7.57 -7.00 -4.98
CA ALA A 53 -6.23 -7.16 -5.51
C ALA A 53 -6.19 -6.93 -7.04
N GLU A 54 -5.22 -6.15 -7.49
CA GLU A 54 -4.92 -6.00 -8.92
C GLU A 54 -3.53 -6.57 -9.19
N ILE A 55 -3.49 -7.81 -9.71
CA ILE A 55 -2.23 -8.50 -10.01
C ILE A 55 -2.15 -8.78 -11.51
N ARG A 56 -1.20 -8.16 -12.20
CA ARG A 56 -1.08 -8.24 -13.67
C ARG A 56 0.37 -8.20 -14.13
N ASP A 57 0.59 -8.58 -15.38
CA ASP A 57 1.86 -8.30 -16.05
C ASP A 57 2.06 -6.79 -16.23
N ASP A 58 3.23 -6.31 -15.88
CA ASP A 58 3.72 -4.96 -16.13
C ASP A 58 5.06 -5.07 -16.87
N ASN A 59 4.96 -5.23 -18.20
CA ASN A 59 6.09 -5.34 -19.11
C ASN A 59 7.04 -6.50 -18.79
N GLY A 60 6.48 -7.67 -18.49
CA GLY A 60 7.25 -8.88 -18.17
C GLY A 60 7.65 -9.01 -16.69
N ILE A 61 7.21 -8.08 -15.83
CA ILE A 61 7.36 -8.13 -14.38
C ILE A 61 5.98 -8.19 -13.74
N LEU A 62 5.79 -8.98 -12.68
CA LEU A 62 4.50 -9.07 -12.03
C LEU A 62 4.23 -7.81 -11.19
N GLY A 63 3.28 -7.00 -11.60
CA GLY A 63 2.79 -5.84 -10.86
C GLY A 63 1.69 -6.22 -9.87
N ILE A 64 1.74 -5.62 -8.68
CA ILE A 64 0.83 -5.84 -7.57
C ILE A 64 0.29 -4.49 -7.10
N GLY A 65 -1.04 -4.33 -7.15
CA GLY A 65 -1.77 -3.14 -6.75
C GLY A 65 -3.15 -3.49 -6.20
N CYS A 66 -4.06 -2.53 -6.23
CA CYS A 66 -5.48 -2.73 -5.93
C CYS A 66 -6.37 -1.86 -6.83
N THR A 67 -7.62 -2.28 -6.97
CA THR A 67 -8.67 -1.49 -7.62
C THR A 67 -9.89 -1.35 -6.71
N PRO A 68 -10.53 -0.18 -6.58
CA PRO A 68 -10.09 1.13 -7.09
C PRO A 68 -8.71 1.57 -6.58
N SER A 69 -8.12 2.61 -7.16
CA SER A 69 -6.79 3.07 -6.72
C SER A 69 -6.85 3.65 -5.30
N LEU A 70 -5.97 3.17 -4.42
CA LEU A 70 -5.80 3.69 -3.07
C LEU A 70 -4.64 4.69 -3.01
N ALA A 71 -4.79 5.77 -2.26
CA ALA A 71 -3.80 6.85 -2.13
C ALA A 71 -3.35 7.36 -3.52
N ILE A 72 -2.05 7.38 -3.79
CA ILE A 72 -1.47 7.81 -5.07
C ILE A 72 -1.57 6.76 -6.18
N GLY A 73 -2.22 5.61 -5.96
CA GLY A 73 -2.32 4.53 -6.94
C GLY A 73 -0.99 3.83 -7.18
N GLN A 74 -0.18 3.67 -6.14
CA GLN A 74 1.10 2.96 -6.21
C GLN A 74 0.90 1.47 -6.54
N ARG A 75 1.89 0.90 -7.22
CA ARG A 75 1.99 -0.54 -7.50
C ARG A 75 3.39 -1.02 -7.13
N ALA A 76 3.47 -2.17 -6.47
CA ALA A 76 4.73 -2.85 -6.22
C ALA A 76 5.05 -3.79 -7.38
N LEU A 77 6.34 -4.09 -7.57
CA LEU A 77 6.80 -5.02 -8.60
C LEU A 77 7.50 -6.22 -7.97
N LEU A 78 7.10 -7.44 -8.33
CA LEU A 78 7.77 -8.65 -7.90
C LEU A 78 8.86 -9.02 -8.91
N VAL A 79 10.11 -8.75 -8.54
CA VAL A 79 11.29 -9.07 -9.35
C VAL A 79 11.79 -10.46 -8.99
N LYS A 80 11.72 -11.40 -9.94
CA LYS A 80 12.12 -12.80 -9.73
C LYS A 80 13.60 -13.01 -10.04
N SER A 81 14.29 -13.77 -9.19
CA SER A 81 15.69 -14.15 -9.40
C SER A 81 16.01 -15.54 -8.83
N SER A 82 17.08 -16.16 -9.31
CA SER A 82 17.57 -17.45 -8.75
C SER A 82 18.07 -17.34 -7.31
N ALA A 83 18.36 -16.13 -6.83
CA ALA A 83 18.78 -15.87 -5.44
C ALA A 83 17.59 -15.53 -4.52
N GLY A 84 16.36 -15.54 -5.04
CA GLY A 84 15.14 -15.15 -4.32
C GLY A 84 14.47 -13.91 -4.94
N ASN A 85 13.17 -13.76 -4.70
CA ASN A 85 12.41 -12.65 -5.25
C ASN A 85 12.56 -11.39 -4.38
N VAL A 86 12.52 -10.23 -5.03
CA VAL A 86 12.51 -8.91 -4.37
C VAL A 86 11.20 -8.23 -4.69
N LEU A 87 10.53 -7.68 -3.67
CA LEU A 87 9.45 -6.73 -3.90
C LEU A 87 10.06 -5.33 -4.02
N TRP A 88 9.90 -4.71 -5.19
CA TRP A 88 10.27 -3.31 -5.41
C TRP A 88 9.07 -2.43 -5.05
N ASP A 89 9.28 -1.54 -4.09
CA ASP A 89 8.28 -0.75 -3.37
C ASP A 89 7.20 -1.59 -2.66
N CYS A 90 6.25 -0.91 -2.03
CA CYS A 90 5.13 -1.50 -1.31
C CYS A 90 3.82 -0.89 -1.82
N ILE A 91 2.70 -1.45 -1.39
CA ILE A 91 1.37 -0.86 -1.59
C ILE A 91 0.63 -0.83 -0.25
N PRO A 92 -0.37 0.06 -0.06
CA PRO A 92 -1.08 0.16 1.21
C PRO A 92 -2.12 -0.96 1.39
N TYR A 93 -2.53 -1.61 0.30
CA TYR A 93 -3.51 -2.68 0.26
C TYR A 93 -2.83 -4.06 0.30
N LEU A 94 -3.32 -4.96 1.16
CA LEU A 94 -2.81 -6.31 1.32
C LEU A 94 -3.95 -7.22 1.75
N ASP A 95 -4.23 -8.24 0.94
CA ASP A 95 -5.23 -9.25 1.23
C ASP A 95 -4.65 -10.67 1.11
N GLU A 96 -5.52 -11.67 1.28
CA GLU A 96 -5.13 -13.06 1.11
C GLU A 96 -4.75 -13.40 -0.33
N GLU A 97 -5.32 -12.74 -1.34
CA GLU A 97 -5.04 -13.02 -2.74
C GLU A 97 -3.60 -12.63 -3.10
N ILE A 98 -3.19 -11.42 -2.72
CA ILE A 98 -1.80 -10.95 -2.87
C ILE A 98 -0.84 -11.88 -2.15
N THR A 99 -1.17 -12.24 -0.90
CA THR A 99 -0.31 -13.12 -0.08
C THR A 99 -0.16 -14.50 -0.73
N LYS A 100 -1.27 -15.10 -1.20
CA LYS A 100 -1.27 -16.40 -1.89
C LYS A 100 -0.50 -16.32 -3.18
N ARG A 101 -0.67 -15.25 -3.97
CA ARG A 101 0.03 -15.10 -5.25
C ARG A 101 1.53 -14.93 -5.05
N VAL A 102 1.97 -14.05 -4.14
CA VAL A 102 3.39 -13.88 -3.82
C VAL A 102 4.00 -15.20 -3.31
N GLY A 103 3.27 -15.96 -2.48
CA GLY A 103 3.68 -17.29 -2.04
C GLY A 103 3.85 -18.27 -3.21
N ALA A 104 2.89 -18.30 -4.14
CA ALA A 104 2.94 -19.15 -5.33
C ALA A 104 4.11 -18.81 -6.28
N GLU A 105 4.57 -17.55 -6.27
CA GLU A 105 5.74 -17.10 -7.03
C GLU A 105 7.09 -17.42 -6.33
N GLY A 106 7.06 -18.02 -5.13
CA GLY A 106 8.25 -18.42 -4.37
C GLY A 106 8.55 -17.56 -3.13
N GLY A 107 7.63 -16.67 -2.73
CA GLY A 107 7.81 -15.79 -1.59
C GLY A 107 8.77 -14.63 -1.84
N LEU A 108 9.15 -13.91 -0.79
CA LEU A 108 10.07 -12.75 -0.84
C LEU A 108 11.35 -13.05 -0.05
N ALA A 109 12.50 -12.73 -0.64
CA ALA A 109 13.78 -12.70 0.04
C ALA A 109 14.12 -11.30 0.59
N ALA A 110 13.62 -10.25 -0.06
CA ALA A 110 13.81 -8.87 0.36
C ALA A 110 12.69 -7.94 -0.15
N ILE A 111 12.62 -6.76 0.46
CA ILE A 111 11.84 -5.62 -0.02
C ILE A 111 12.81 -4.46 -0.22
N ALA A 112 12.76 -3.82 -1.39
CA ALA A 112 13.52 -2.63 -1.70
C ALA A 112 12.55 -1.45 -1.81
N ILE A 113 12.77 -0.41 -1.00
CA ILE A 113 11.90 0.77 -0.96
C ILE A 113 12.63 1.93 -1.62
N SER A 114 11.99 2.58 -2.59
CA SER A 114 12.57 3.68 -3.34
C SER A 114 12.80 4.93 -2.50
N HIS A 115 11.87 5.24 -1.57
CA HIS A 115 11.92 6.41 -0.70
C HIS A 115 10.99 6.25 0.52
N PRO A 116 11.23 6.98 1.63
CA PRO A 116 10.52 6.75 2.89
C PRO A 116 9.22 7.54 3.00
N HIS A 117 8.22 7.24 2.15
CA HIS A 117 6.87 7.80 2.23
C HIS A 117 5.81 6.68 2.28
#